data_AF-A0A542YGS4-F1
#
_entry.id   AF-A0A542YGS4-F1
#
_cell.length_a   1.000
_cell.length_b   1.000
_cell.length_c   1.000
_cell.angle_alpha   90.00
_cell.angle_beta   90.00
_cell.angle_gamma   90.00
#
_symmetry.space_group_name_H-M   'P 1'
#
loop_
_entity.id
_entity.type
_entity.pdbx_description
1 polymer ?
#
loop_
_entity_poly.entity_id
_entity_poly.type
_entity_poly.pdbx_seq_one_letter_code
_entity_poly.pdbx_strand_id
1 'polypeptide(L)'
;MTDADQPGRNHNTATPTGEQTADAPSRAELDARTEIEARYGRTPARAARTRLVAWIVGLGFVAVFAAWVVWVAFDGTSATIDARDIGHSIIDDSTVTVSFEVSMAAGTRAECALQVQNEQHAIVGWKIVDIPASEKYTQSMTETVRSTELGVTGLLYRCWPA
;
A
#
# COMPACT_ATOMS: atom_id res chain seq x y z
N MET A 1 -24.52 -28.74 95.26
CA MET A 1 -25.75 -28.59 94.45
C MET A 1 -25.48 -27.46 93.48
N THR A 2 -24.66 -27.71 92.44
CA THR A 2 -25.04 -28.10 91.06
C THR A 2 -25.44 -26.84 90.27
N ASP A 3 -24.50 -26.24 89.52
CA ASP A 3 -24.17 -26.48 88.07
C ASP A 3 -25.08 -25.57 87.20
N ALA A 4 -24.58 -24.53 86.50
CA ALA A 4 -24.00 -24.56 85.13
C ALA A 4 -24.96 -25.26 84.13
N ASP A 5 -25.18 -24.89 82.88
CA ASP A 5 -24.60 -23.98 81.90
C ASP A 5 -25.62 -24.01 80.73
N GLN A 6 -25.68 -22.97 79.91
CA GLN A 6 -26.70 -22.84 78.86
C GLN A 6 -26.21 -23.45 77.54
N PRO A 7 -26.92 -24.41 76.88
CA PRO A 7 -26.50 -24.87 75.57
C PRO A 7 -26.98 -23.91 74.47
N GLY A 8 -26.03 -23.37 73.72
CA GLY A 8 -26.23 -22.54 72.54
C GLY A 8 -26.91 -23.28 71.40
N ARG A 9 -27.87 -22.60 70.75
CA ARG A 9 -28.57 -23.08 69.56
C ARG A 9 -27.89 -22.52 68.32
N ASN A 10 -27.06 -23.35 67.72
CA ASN A 10 -26.35 -23.15 66.46
C ASN A 10 -27.31 -23.37 65.27
N HIS A 11 -27.77 -22.28 64.67
CA HIS A 11 -28.46 -22.31 63.39
C HIS A 11 -27.43 -22.13 62.27
N ASN A 12 -26.89 -23.26 61.81
CA ASN A 12 -26.23 -23.34 60.52
C ASN A 12 -27.28 -23.04 59.46
N THR A 13 -27.26 -21.83 58.89
CA THR A 13 -28.00 -21.52 57.67
C THR A 13 -27.32 -22.28 56.54
N ALA A 14 -27.79 -23.50 56.28
CA ALA A 14 -27.46 -24.23 55.08
C ALA A 14 -27.89 -23.37 53.89
N THR A 15 -26.93 -22.91 53.10
CA THR A 15 -27.14 -22.53 51.72
C THR A 15 -27.91 -23.67 51.06
N PRO A 16 -29.13 -23.48 50.56
CA PRO A 16 -29.69 -24.48 49.67
C PRO A 16 -28.83 -24.40 48.41
N THR A 17 -27.96 -25.40 48.25
CA THR A 17 -27.42 -25.80 46.95
C THR A 17 -28.63 -26.11 46.09
N GLY A 18 -29.17 -25.08 45.45
CA GLY A 18 -30.11 -25.20 44.36
C GLY A 18 -29.36 -25.89 43.24
N GLU A 19 -29.55 -27.20 43.20
CA GLU A 19 -29.31 -28.08 42.08
C GLU A 19 -29.76 -27.34 40.80
N GLN A 20 -28.79 -26.80 40.07
CA GLN A 20 -29.02 -26.19 38.76
C GLN A 20 -29.32 -27.33 37.78
N THR A 21 -30.53 -27.86 37.85
CA THR A 21 -31.12 -28.51 36.69
C THR A 21 -31.22 -27.41 35.65
N ALA A 22 -30.52 -27.56 34.52
CA ALA A 22 -30.61 -26.66 33.39
C ALA A 22 -32.05 -26.75 32.83
N ASP A 23 -32.98 -26.05 33.47
CA ASP A 23 -34.35 -25.96 33.02
C ASP A 23 -34.37 -25.10 31.76
N ALA A 24 -35.07 -25.58 30.73
CA ALA A 24 -35.16 -24.85 29.49
C ALA A 24 -35.87 -23.51 29.78
N PRO A 25 -35.38 -22.38 29.24
CA PRO A 25 -35.95 -21.07 29.54
C PRO A 25 -37.45 -21.07 29.26
N SER A 26 -38.21 -20.51 30.21
CA SER A 26 -39.65 -20.39 30.06
C SER A 26 -39.99 -19.53 28.84
N ARG A 27 -41.15 -19.76 28.20
CA ARG A 27 -41.58 -18.94 27.04
C ARG A 27 -41.59 -17.44 27.36
N ALA A 28 -41.96 -17.08 28.59
CA ALA A 28 -41.95 -15.69 29.06
C ALA A 28 -40.54 -15.08 29.12
N GLU A 29 -39.51 -15.85 29.48
CA GLU A 29 -38.12 -15.38 29.45
C GLU A 29 -37.60 -15.21 28.02
N LEU A 30 -37.98 -16.09 27.09
CA LEU A 30 -37.64 -15.94 25.67
C LEU A 30 -38.26 -14.66 25.11
N ASP A 31 -39.53 -14.41 25.40
CA ASP A 31 -40.25 -13.20 24.98
C ASP A 31 -39.61 -11.93 25.57
N ALA A 32 -39.32 -11.93 26.88
CA ALA A 32 -38.63 -10.81 27.55
C ALA A 32 -37.23 -10.55 26.95
N ARG A 33 -36.46 -11.60 26.65
CA ARG A 33 -35.16 -11.45 25.98
C ARG A 33 -35.32 -10.85 24.59
N THR A 34 -36.30 -11.27 23.80
CA THR A 34 -36.56 -10.68 22.47
C THR A 34 -37.03 -9.23 22.53
N GLU A 35 -37.84 -8.85 23.53
CA GLU A 35 -38.26 -7.45 23.74
C GLU A 35 -37.07 -6.57 24.11
N ILE A 36 -36.22 -7.04 25.03
CA ILE A 36 -35.00 -6.34 25.43
C ILE A 36 -34.06 -6.20 24.22
N GLU A 37 -33.85 -7.26 23.44
CA GLU A 37 -33.07 -7.22 22.20
C GLU A 37 -33.65 -6.23 21.16
N ALA A 38 -34.98 -6.20 21.00
CA ALA A 38 -35.67 -5.29 20.09
C ALA A 38 -35.55 -3.82 20.53
N ARG A 39 -35.67 -3.53 21.84
CA ARG A 39 -35.47 -2.18 22.41
C ARG A 39 -34.03 -1.70 22.23
N TYR A 40 -33.06 -2.60 22.36
CA TYR A 40 -31.65 -2.33 22.06
C TYR A 40 -31.30 -2.45 20.56
N GLY A 41 -32.30 -2.56 19.68
CA GLY A 41 -32.15 -2.52 18.22
C GLY A 41 -31.48 -3.75 17.60
N ARG A 42 -31.30 -4.82 18.37
CA ARG A 42 -30.62 -6.06 17.99
C ARG A 42 -31.62 -7.04 17.35
N THR A 43 -32.21 -6.63 16.23
CA THR A 43 -33.14 -7.47 15.48
C THR A 43 -32.40 -8.36 14.47
N PRO A 44 -32.92 -9.57 14.17
CA PRO A 44 -32.30 -10.48 13.22
C PRO A 44 -32.17 -9.85 11.81
N ALA A 45 -33.14 -9.01 11.43
CA ALA A 45 -33.10 -8.25 10.18
C ALA A 45 -31.93 -7.26 10.11
N ARG A 46 -31.59 -6.60 11.23
CA ARG A 46 -30.43 -5.69 11.30
C ARG A 46 -29.11 -6.46 11.24
N ALA A 47 -29.04 -7.60 11.93
CA ALA A 47 -27.86 -8.47 11.89
C ALA A 47 -27.57 -9.00 10.47
N ALA A 48 -28.60 -9.40 9.72
CA ALA A 48 -28.47 -9.80 8.32
C ALA A 48 -27.98 -8.64 7.42
N ARG A 49 -28.53 -7.43 7.61
CA ARG A 49 -28.11 -6.23 6.87
C ARG A 49 -26.65 -5.85 7.18
N THR A 50 -26.22 -5.90 8.44
CA THR A 50 -24.84 -5.62 8.82
C THR A 50 -23.86 -6.62 8.19
N ARG A 51 -24.22 -7.91 8.16
CA ARG A 51 -23.40 -8.94 7.48
C ARG A 51 -23.29 -8.66 5.98
N LEU A 52 -24.39 -8.31 5.32
CA LEU A 52 -24.38 -7.98 3.89
C LEU A 52 -23.53 -6.74 3.59
N VAL A 53 -23.64 -5.67 4.40
CA VAL A 53 -22.80 -4.48 4.27
C VAL A 53 -21.32 -4.82 4.50
N ALA A 54 -21.00 -5.62 5.52
CA ALA A 54 -19.63 -6.07 5.78
C ALA A 54 -19.06 -6.87 4.60
N TRP A 55 -19.86 -7.74 3.97
CA TRP A 55 -19.46 -8.46 2.76
C TRP A 55 -19.24 -7.55 1.57
N ILE A 56 -20.13 -6.59 1.33
CA ILE A 56 -19.99 -5.62 0.22
C ILE A 56 -18.72 -4.77 0.42
N VAL A 57 -18.50 -4.27 1.64
CA VAL A 57 -17.31 -3.46 1.96
C VAL A 57 -16.04 -4.30 1.82
N GLY A 58 -16.04 -5.53 2.36
CA GLY A 58 -14.91 -6.44 2.25
C GLY A 58 -14.58 -6.79 0.81
N LEU A 59 -15.58 -7.18 0.02
CA LEU A 59 -15.40 -7.49 -1.39
C LEU A 59 -14.98 -6.26 -2.20
N GLY A 60 -15.57 -5.10 -1.92
CA GLY A 60 -15.18 -3.84 -2.54
C GLY A 60 -13.72 -3.48 -2.26
N PHE A 61 -13.28 -3.63 -1.00
CA PHE A 61 -11.88 -3.41 -0.63
C PHE A 61 -10.94 -4.37 -1.37
N VAL A 62 -11.27 -5.67 -1.40
CA VAL A 62 -10.47 -6.67 -2.12
C VAL A 62 -10.39 -6.35 -3.61
N ALA A 63 -11.50 -5.94 -4.23
CA ALA A 63 -11.53 -5.58 -5.65
C ALA A 63 -10.67 -4.34 -5.95
N VAL A 64 -10.79 -3.28 -5.15
CA VAL A 64 -9.97 -2.06 -5.29
C VAL A 64 -8.49 -2.37 -5.07
N PHE A 65 -8.16 -3.15 -4.04
CA PHE A 65 -6.79 -3.56 -3.77
C PHE A 65 -6.19 -4.41 -4.90
N ALA A 66 -6.94 -5.39 -5.41
CA ALA A 66 -6.51 -6.21 -6.53
C ALA A 66 -6.28 -5.38 -7.80
N ALA A 67 -7.20 -4.45 -8.12
CA ALA A 67 -7.04 -3.54 -9.25
C ALA A 67 -5.79 -2.66 -9.10
N TRP A 68 -5.53 -2.14 -7.91
CA TRP A 68 -4.33 -1.36 -7.62
C TRP A 68 -3.04 -2.18 -7.79
N VAL A 69 -2.99 -3.41 -7.26
CA VAL A 69 -1.82 -4.31 -7.42
C VAL A 69 -1.56 -4.63 -8.89
N VAL A 70 -2.61 -4.97 -9.65
CA VAL A 70 -2.50 -5.26 -11.09
C VAL A 70 -1.97 -4.04 -11.83
N TRP A 71 -2.48 -2.85 -11.51
CA TRP A 71 -1.99 -1.61 -12.10
C TRP A 71 -0.49 -1.42 -11.80
N VAL A 72 -0.07 -1.41 -10.54
CA VAL A 72 1.36 -1.26 -10.18
C VAL A 72 2.26 -2.31 -10.86
N ALA A 73 1.81 -3.56 -10.99
CA ALA A 73 2.56 -4.61 -11.66
C ALA A 73 2.82 -4.32 -13.15
N PHE A 74 1.86 -3.73 -13.86
CA PHE A 74 2.04 -3.34 -15.26
C PHE A 74 2.85 -2.06 -15.44
N ASP A 75 2.83 -1.15 -14.47
CA ASP A 75 3.63 0.09 -14.51
C ASP A 75 5.15 -0.19 -14.41
N GLY A 76 5.55 -1.19 -13.63
CA GLY A 76 6.96 -1.48 -13.34
C GLY A 76 7.71 -2.35 -14.36
N THR A 77 7.08 -2.81 -15.45
CA THR A 77 7.70 -3.82 -16.37
C THR A 77 8.46 -3.19 -17.56
N SER A 78 8.47 -1.86 -17.69
CA SER A 78 9.42 -1.14 -18.54
C SER A 78 10.58 -0.66 -17.66
N ALA A 79 11.75 -1.27 -17.62
CA ALA A 79 12.58 -1.51 -18.77
C ALA A 79 13.65 -2.55 -18.46
N THR A 80 13.98 -3.39 -19.45
CA THR A 80 15.23 -4.16 -19.49
C THR A 80 16.49 -3.28 -19.53
N ILE A 81 16.30 -1.96 -19.54
CA ILE A 81 17.30 -0.92 -19.63
C ILE A 81 17.15 -0.04 -18.40
N ASP A 82 18.08 -0.14 -17.46
CA ASP A 82 18.18 0.77 -16.33
C ASP A 82 19.13 1.91 -16.72
N ALA A 83 18.70 3.16 -16.56
CA ALA A 83 19.49 4.32 -16.95
C ALA A 83 19.45 5.38 -15.85
N ARG A 84 20.60 5.97 -15.56
CA ARG A 84 20.74 6.99 -14.52
C ARG A 84 21.63 8.14 -14.96
N ASP A 85 21.29 9.32 -14.49
CA ASP A 85 22.13 10.50 -14.64
C ASP A 85 23.28 10.47 -13.63
N ILE A 86 24.50 10.78 -14.07
CA ILE A 86 25.69 10.93 -13.21
C ILE A 86 25.91 12.39 -12.87
N GLY A 87 25.70 13.28 -13.85
CA GLY A 87 25.83 14.71 -13.70
C GLY A 87 25.87 15.45 -15.03
N HIS A 88 25.92 16.77 -14.97
CA HIS A 88 26.01 17.65 -16.13
C HIS A 88 27.00 18.80 -15.90
N SER A 89 27.40 19.44 -16.99
CA SER A 89 28.24 20.63 -16.97
C SER A 89 27.76 21.63 -18.03
N ILE A 90 27.57 22.88 -17.64
CA ILE A 90 27.22 23.98 -18.56
C ILE A 90 28.53 24.44 -19.22
N ILE A 91 28.58 24.37 -20.55
CA ILE A 91 29.74 24.81 -21.33
C ILE A 91 29.56 26.28 -21.74
N ASP A 92 28.38 26.61 -22.27
CA ASP A 92 27.98 27.96 -22.67
C ASP A 92 26.45 28.12 -22.62
N ASP A 93 25.95 29.30 -22.99
CA ASP A 93 24.52 29.67 -22.96
C ASP A 93 23.61 28.79 -23.85
N SER A 94 24.17 27.93 -24.68
CA SER A 94 23.45 27.08 -25.62
C SER A 94 23.97 25.63 -25.65
N THR A 95 24.87 25.26 -24.74
CA THR A 95 25.57 23.97 -24.78
C THR A 95 25.77 23.42 -23.37
N VAL A 96 25.22 22.22 -23.15
CA VAL A 96 25.34 21.48 -21.89
C VAL A 96 25.85 20.07 -22.18
N THR A 97 26.80 19.61 -21.39
CA THR A 97 27.29 18.23 -21.44
C THR A 97 26.59 17.41 -20.36
N VAL A 98 26.08 16.23 -20.71
CA VAL A 98 25.37 15.32 -19.82
C VAL A 98 26.14 14.00 -19.74
N SER A 99 26.43 13.56 -18.52
CA SER A 99 27.07 12.28 -18.22
C SER A 99 26.05 11.34 -17.59
N PHE A 100 25.90 10.16 -18.16
CA PHE A 100 24.89 9.18 -17.76
C PHE A 100 25.45 7.77 -17.82
N GLU A 101 24.82 6.86 -17.08
CA GLU A 101 25.06 5.43 -17.18
C GLU A 101 23.83 4.72 -17.71
N VAL A 102 24.08 3.73 -18.56
CA VAL A 102 23.06 2.82 -19.06
C VAL A 102 23.47 1.40 -18.74
N SER A 103 22.55 0.66 -18.16
CA SER A 103 22.68 -0.76 -17.81
C SER A 103 21.68 -1.57 -18.62
N MET A 104 22.18 -2.43 -19.51
CA MET A 104 21.36 -3.28 -20.37
C MET A 104 22.06 -4.61 -20.64
N ALA A 105 21.33 -5.61 -21.13
CA ALA A 105 21.90 -6.92 -21.43
C ALA A 105 22.99 -6.81 -22.52
N ALA A 106 24.07 -7.59 -22.38
CA ALA A 106 25.16 -7.58 -23.34
C ALA A 106 24.65 -7.92 -24.76
N GLY A 107 25.17 -7.22 -25.77
CA GLY A 107 24.75 -7.39 -27.15
C GLY A 107 23.43 -6.68 -27.55
N THR A 108 22.76 -5.97 -26.63
CA THR A 108 21.55 -5.20 -26.94
C THR A 108 21.88 -3.75 -27.31
N ARG A 109 21.02 -3.13 -28.13
CA ARG A 109 21.10 -1.70 -28.48
C ARG A 109 19.96 -0.94 -27.83
N ALA A 110 20.18 0.34 -27.55
CA ALA A 110 19.14 1.25 -27.09
C ALA A 110 19.32 2.63 -27.69
N GLU A 111 18.27 3.44 -27.60
CA GLU A 111 18.31 4.88 -27.82
C GLU A 111 17.96 5.56 -26.50
N CYS A 112 18.68 6.63 -26.17
CA CYS A 112 18.41 7.44 -24.98
C CYS A 112 18.10 8.88 -25.38
N ALA A 113 17.08 9.46 -24.74
CA ALA A 113 16.77 10.87 -24.85
C ALA A 113 17.45 11.65 -23.72
N LEU A 114 18.25 12.63 -24.10
CA LEU A 114 18.84 13.63 -23.22
C LEU A 114 18.06 14.93 -23.37
N GLN A 115 17.84 15.60 -22.25
CA GLN A 115 17.16 16.88 -22.20
C GLN A 115 17.96 17.90 -21.42
N VAL A 116 17.79 19.17 -21.78
CA VAL A 116 18.34 20.31 -21.06
C VAL A 116 17.18 21.20 -20.63
N GLN A 117 17.23 21.65 -19.38
CA GLN A 117 16.21 22.50 -18.76
C GLN A 117 16.79 23.85 -18.33
N ASN A 118 15.97 24.90 -18.41
CA ASN A 118 16.28 26.21 -17.85
C ASN A 118 15.86 26.29 -16.36
N GLU A 119 16.03 27.45 -15.72
CA GLU A 119 15.72 27.66 -14.29
C GLU A 119 14.25 27.40 -13.94
N GLN A 120 13.35 27.59 -14.90
CA GLN A 120 11.92 27.33 -14.77
C GLN A 120 11.55 25.86 -15.08
N HIS A 121 12.56 24.99 -15.27
CA HIS A 121 12.40 23.59 -15.66
C HIS A 121 11.73 23.41 -17.02
N ALA A 122 11.73 24.44 -17.87
CA ALA A 122 11.28 24.28 -19.25
C ALA A 122 12.35 23.54 -20.05
N ILE A 123 11.92 22.61 -20.91
CA ILE A 123 12.82 21.87 -21.80
C ILE A 123 13.28 22.81 -22.91
N VAL A 124 14.57 23.13 -22.92
CA VAL A 124 15.19 24.07 -23.87
C VAL A 124 16.18 23.39 -24.81
N GLY A 125 16.52 22.12 -24.56
CA GLY A 125 17.35 21.29 -25.43
C GLY A 125 16.94 19.83 -25.39
N TRP A 126 17.08 19.14 -26.53
CA TRP A 126 16.76 17.72 -26.68
C TRP A 126 17.72 17.05 -27.64
N LYS A 127 18.19 15.85 -27.30
CA LYS A 127 19.04 15.03 -28.15
C LYS A 127 18.73 13.56 -27.95
N ILE A 128 18.57 12.81 -29.04
CA ILE A 128 18.51 11.35 -29.01
C ILE A 128 19.92 10.84 -29.32
N VAL A 129 20.40 9.90 -28.52
CA VAL A 129 21.72 9.29 -28.66
C VAL A 129 21.58 7.78 -28.80
N ASP A 130 22.29 7.23 -29.79
CA ASP A 130 22.42 5.79 -30.00
C ASP A 130 23.37 5.18 -28.96
N ILE A 131 22.90 4.15 -28.27
CA ILE A 131 23.72 3.35 -27.36
C ILE A 131 24.11 2.06 -28.09
N PRO A 132 25.40 1.88 -28.44
CA PRO A 132 25.86 0.71 -29.16
C PRO A 132 25.84 -0.53 -28.26
N ALA A 133 25.73 -1.69 -28.89
CA ALA A 133 25.86 -2.96 -28.18
C ALA A 133 27.24 -3.10 -27.54
N SER A 134 27.25 -3.62 -26.31
CA SER A 134 28.43 -3.76 -25.48
C SER A 134 28.52 -5.13 -24.85
N GLU A 135 29.73 -5.52 -24.49
CA GLU A 135 29.98 -6.69 -23.65
C GLU A 135 29.77 -6.39 -22.16
N LYS A 136 29.80 -5.11 -21.77
CA LYS A 136 29.60 -4.68 -20.38
C LYS A 136 28.11 -4.46 -20.12
N TYR A 137 27.65 -4.93 -18.96
CA TYR A 137 26.27 -4.71 -18.52
C TYR A 137 25.98 -3.22 -18.30
N THR A 138 26.90 -2.49 -17.67
CA THR A 138 26.79 -1.05 -17.40
C THR A 138 27.86 -0.28 -18.16
N GLN A 139 27.46 0.82 -18.78
CA GLN A 139 28.33 1.71 -19.54
C GLN A 139 28.08 3.17 -19.14
N SER A 140 29.15 3.92 -18.93
CA SER A 140 29.10 5.36 -18.68
C SER A 140 29.44 6.10 -19.97
N MET A 141 28.63 7.09 -20.33
CA MET A 141 28.75 7.88 -21.56
C MET A 141 28.57 9.36 -21.24
N THR A 142 29.19 10.22 -22.05
CA THR A 142 29.10 11.67 -21.91
C THR A 142 28.79 12.27 -23.27
N GLU A 143 27.70 13.04 -23.33
CA GLU A 143 27.16 13.55 -24.57
C GLU A 143 26.83 15.04 -24.45
N THR A 144 27.15 15.79 -25.50
CA THR A 144 26.83 17.22 -25.57
C THR A 144 25.47 17.44 -26.23
N VAL A 145 24.63 18.24 -25.56
CA VAL A 145 23.29 18.63 -25.99
C VAL A 145 23.27 20.14 -26.24
N ARG A 146 22.70 20.55 -27.37
CA ARG A 146 22.47 21.97 -27.68
C ARG A 146 21.10 22.40 -27.16
N SER A 147 21.03 23.61 -26.63
CA SER A 147 19.82 24.26 -26.17
C SER A 147 19.56 25.56 -26.93
N THR A 148 18.29 25.96 -26.96
CA THR A 148 17.81 27.21 -27.56
C THR A 148 17.92 28.41 -26.62
N GLU A 149 18.04 28.13 -25.31
CA GLU A 149 18.20 29.09 -24.23
C GLU A 149 19.22 28.56 -23.21
N LEU A 150 19.60 29.40 -22.25
CA LEU A 150 20.50 29.03 -21.15
C LEU A 150 19.92 27.85 -20.37
N GLY A 151 20.60 26.70 -20.49
CA GLY A 151 20.32 25.50 -19.72
C GLY A 151 21.08 25.51 -18.40
N VAL A 152 20.39 25.25 -17.29
CA VAL A 152 20.99 25.12 -15.95
C VAL A 152 21.06 23.67 -15.48
N THR A 153 20.37 22.76 -16.15
CA THR A 153 20.38 21.34 -15.81
C THR A 153 20.29 20.49 -17.07
N GLY A 154 21.22 19.56 -17.22
CA GLY A 154 21.14 18.49 -18.23
C GLY A 154 20.79 17.17 -17.57
N LEU A 155 19.90 16.39 -18.17
CA LEU A 155 19.39 15.14 -17.64
C LEU A 155 19.22 14.07 -18.72
N LEU A 156 19.37 12.82 -18.32
CA LEU A 156 18.79 11.69 -19.06
C LEU A 156 17.28 11.60 -18.78
N TYR A 157 16.45 11.72 -19.82
CA TYR A 157 14.99 11.65 -19.68
C TYR A 157 14.49 10.20 -19.62
N ARG A 158 14.81 9.42 -20.65
CA ARG A 158 14.45 7.99 -20.75
C ARG A 158 15.28 7.30 -21.82
N CYS A 159 15.36 5.98 -21.73
CA CYS A 159 15.90 5.12 -22.78
C CYS A 159 14.86 4.10 -23.25
N TRP A 160 14.99 3.64 -24.48
CA TRP A 160 14.17 2.57 -25.07
C TRP A 160 15.02 1.64 -25.95
N PRO A 161 14.63 0.37 -26.13
CA PRO A 161 15.31 -0.53 -27.06
C PRO A 161 15.25 0.00 -28.50
N ALA A 162 16.35 -0.13 -29.23
CA ALA A 162 16.47 0.27 -30.64
C ALA A 162 16.11 -0.88 -31.59
#